data_AF-A0A6B3G9Z3-F1
#
_entry.id   AF-A0A6B3G9Z3-F1
#
_cell.length_a   1.000
_cell.length_b   1.000
_cell.length_c   1.000
_cell.angle_alpha   90.00
_cell.angle_beta   90.00
_cell.angle_gamma   90.00
#
_symmetry.space_group_name_H-M   'P 1'
#
loop_
_entity.id
_entity.type
_entity.pdbx_description
1 polymer ?
#
loop_
_entity_poly.entity_id
_entity_poly.type
_entity_poly.pdbx_seq_one_letter_code
_entity_poly.pdbx_strand_id
1 'polypeptide(L)' 'MRTIGLIGGMSWESTAEYYRLINEYTRDRLGGLHSARC' A
#
# COMPACT_ATOMS: atom_id res chain seq x y z
N MET A 1 10.19 3.33 -5.29
CA MET A 1 8.83 3.70 -5.72
C MET A 1 8.61 5.18 -5.48
N ARG A 2 7.73 5.84 -6.26
CA ARG A 2 7.26 7.19 -5.94
C ARG A 2 6.29 7.12 -4.76
N THR A 3 6.23 8.17 -3.94
CA THR A 3 5.24 8.27 -2.87
C THR A 3 3.85 8.44 -3.46
N ILE A 4 2.87 7.69 -2.98
CA ILE A 4 1.48 7.72 -3.46
C ILE A 4 0.58 8.22 -2.33
N GLY A 5 -0.14 9.32 -2.53
CA GLY A 5 -1.16 9.74 -1.56
C GLY A 5 -2.41 8.87 -1.65
N LEU A 6 -2.75 8.15 -0.59
CA LEU A 6 -4.02 7.42 -0.45
C LEU A 6 -5.04 8.29 0.27
N ILE A 7 -6.04 8.78 -0.46
CA ILE A 7 -7.24 9.40 0.13
C ILE A 7 -8.32 8.33 0.18
N GLY A 8 -8.66 7.89 1.38
CA GLY A 8 -9.63 6.83 1.61
C GLY A 8 -10.68 7.21 2.66
N GLY A 9 -11.34 6.21 3.22
CA GLY A 9 -12.41 6.39 4.21
C GLY A 9 -13.82 6.47 3.63
N MET A 10 -14.00 6.09 2.36
CA MET A 10 -15.29 6.06 1.66
C MET A 10 -15.60 4.67 1.07
N SER A 11 -15.49 3.57 1.82
CA SER A 11 -15.33 3.41 3.28
C SER A 11 -13.89 3.05 3.71
N TRP A 12 -13.65 2.91 5.02
CA TRP A 12 -12.32 2.61 5.57
C TRP A 12 -11.88 1.16 5.28
N GLU A 13 -12.83 0.22 5.23
CA GLU A 13 -12.58 -1.20 4.94
C GLU A 13 -11.90 -1.37 3.58
N SER A 14 -12.42 -0.69 2.55
CA SER A 14 -11.83 -0.69 1.21
C SER A 14 -10.44 -0.05 1.18
N THR A 15 -10.21 0.97 2.02
CA THR A 15 -8.91 1.66 2.07
C THR A 15 -7.84 0.79 2.73
N ALA A 16 -8.20 0.03 3.77
CA ALA A 16 -7.31 -0.95 4.38
C ALA A 16 -6.86 -2.01 3.36
N GLU A 17 -7.75 -2.42 2.47
CA GLU A 17 -7.44 -3.37 1.41
C GLU A 17 -6.44 -2.79 0.38
N TYR A 18 -6.63 -1.53 -0.05
CA TYR A 18 -5.64 -0.84 -0.88
C TYR A 18 -4.27 -0.77 -0.20
N TYR A 19 -4.23 -0.42 1.09
CA TYR A 19 -2.99 -0.36 1.84
C TYR A 19 -2.28 -1.73 1.88
N ARG A 20 -3.02 -2.81 2.11
CA ARG A 20 -2.49 -4.18 2.12
C ARG A 20 -1.89 -4.56 0.77
N LEU A 21 -2.65 -4.39 -0.32
CA LEU A 21 -2.24 -4.78 -1.66
C LEU A 21 -0.98 -4.03 -2.14
N ILE A 22 -0.89 -2.73 -1.88
CA ILE A 22 0.27 -1.92 -2.31
C ILE A 22 1.53 -2.36 -1.54
N ASN A 23 1.40 -2.68 -0.25
CA ASN A 23 2.53 -3.17 0.55
C ASN A 23 2.98 -4.57 0.13
N GLU A 24 2.05 -5.49 -0.11
CA GLU A 24 2.36 -6.83 -0.61
C GLU A 24 3.08 -6.76 -1.96
N TYR A 25 2.56 -5.96 -2.89
CA TYR A 25 3.20 -5.77 -4.19
C TYR A 25 4.61 -5.17 -4.07
N THR A 26 4.81 -4.26 -3.12
CA THR A 26 6.13 -3.66 -2.87
C THR A 26 7.12 -4.69 -2.33
N ARG A 27 6.69 -5.50 -1.37
CA ARG A 27 7.50 -6.58 -0.79
C ARG A 27 7.84 -7.62 -1.85
N ASP A 28 6.88 -8.01 -2.69
CA ASP A 28 7.09 -9.03 -3.72
C ASP A 28 8.07 -8.53 -4.81
N ARG A 29 8.08 -7.22 -5.09
CA ARG A 29 8.95 -6.63 -6.10
C ARG A 29 10.36 -6.28 -5.59
N LEU A 30 10.50 -5.87 -4.33
CA LEU A 30 11.76 -5.37 -3.76
C LEU A 30 12.38 -6.30 -2.71
N GLY A 31 11.63 -7.30 -2.25
CA GLY A 31 12.07 -8.28 -1.25
C GLY A 31 12.27 -7.71 0.15
N GLY A 32 12.61 -8.59 1.10
CA GLY A 32 12.96 -8.22 2.47
C GLY A 32 11.83 -7.49 3.21
N LEU A 33 12.17 -6.39 3.88
CA LEU A 33 11.24 -5.58 4.69
C LEU A 33 10.76 -4.32 3.94
N HIS A 34 10.81 -4.33 2.60
CA HIS A 34 10.34 -3.19 1.82
C HIS A 34 8.82 -3.06 1.90
N SER A 35 8.37 -1.86 2.25
CA SER A 35 6.97 -1.45 2.33
C SER A 35 6.68 -0.30 1.37
N ALA A 36 5.40 -0.14 1.07
CA ALA A 36 4.94 0.96 0.25
C ALA A 36 5.15 2.30 0.94
N ARG A 37 5.57 3.29 0.16
CA ARG A 37 5.62 4.68 0.61
C ARG A 37 4.33 5.34 0.19
N CYS A 38 3.39 5.40 1.12
CA CYS A 38 2.08 6.00 0.97
C CYS A 38 1.89 7.15 1.96
#